data_AF-A0AAW0SUH1-F1
#
_entry.id   AF-A0AAW0SUH1-F1
#
_cell.length_a   1.000
_cell.length_b   1.000
_cell.length_c   1.000
_cell.angle_alpha   90.00
_cell.angle_beta   90.00
_cell.angle_gamma   90.00
#
_symmetry.space_group_name_H-M   'P 1'
#
loop_
_entity.id
_entity.type
_entity.pdbx_description
1 polymer ?
#
loop_
_entity_poly.entity_id
_entity_poly.type
_entity_poly.pdbx_seq_one_letter_code
_entity_poly.pdbx_strand_id
1 'polypeptide(L)'
;MRWRREAVQAACAGTRGESFSDAAARLSYDPKTLINLLVDDKNRVLYCYVPKVACTNWKRVMLILSGASNQTDPKLIPADSVHRKHVFIKLSDLKPSQIQHRLLTYTKFLFVRHPVERVISAFRNKFEMNYTSSAYFKKRFGVKIMKKYRKGVSPESIPSSGNGVHFPEFVSYLIDTKKEQFNEHWALVSSLCNPCDVKYDYIGKYETLADDSKYILEQIGAPPSLHFPEVVPSKTSAVVESYFNSLTAQQQSDLVKIYQDDFQIFDYHFRNFI
;
A
#
# COMPACT_ATOMS: atom_id res chain seq x y z
N MET A 1 -14.91 -12.80 -0.24
CA MET A 1 -13.46 -12.67 -0.54
C MET A 1 -12.90 -13.67 -1.55
N ARG A 2 -13.38 -14.92 -1.60
CA ARG A 2 -12.87 -15.96 -2.52
C ARG A 2 -12.76 -15.50 -4.00
N TRP A 3 -13.80 -14.85 -4.52
CA TRP A 3 -13.82 -14.35 -5.89
C TRP A 3 -12.69 -13.34 -6.19
N ARG A 4 -12.31 -12.46 -5.24
CA ARG A 4 -11.22 -11.49 -5.42
C ARG A 4 -9.87 -12.19 -5.60
N ARG A 5 -9.64 -13.26 -4.84
CA ARG A 5 -8.43 -14.10 -4.99
C ARG A 5 -8.40 -14.78 -6.35
N GLU A 6 -9.53 -15.35 -6.78
CA GLU A 6 -9.65 -16.02 -8.08
C GLU A 6 -9.46 -15.03 -9.25
N ALA A 7 -10.00 -13.81 -9.15
CA ALA A 7 -9.79 -12.74 -10.12
C ALA A 7 -8.32 -12.32 -10.23
N VAL A 8 -7.64 -12.13 -9.09
CA VAL A 8 -6.19 -11.84 -9.05
C VAL A 8 -5.39 -12.98 -9.69
N GLN A 9 -5.70 -14.23 -9.39
CA GLN A 9 -5.04 -15.39 -9.99
C GLN A 9 -5.28 -15.47 -11.50
N ALA A 10 -6.49 -15.17 -11.96
CA ALA A 10 -6.81 -15.13 -13.38
C ALA A 10 -6.04 -14.00 -14.11
N ALA A 11 -5.96 -12.81 -13.51
CA ALA A 11 -5.16 -11.70 -14.05
C ALA A 11 -3.66 -12.02 -14.10
N CYS A 12 -3.17 -12.84 -13.16
CA CYS A 12 -1.80 -13.31 -13.11
C CYS A 12 -1.56 -14.59 -13.94
N ALA A 13 -2.58 -15.23 -14.52
CA ALA A 13 -2.41 -16.53 -15.20
C ALA A 13 -1.51 -16.45 -16.45
N GLY A 14 -1.23 -15.24 -16.95
CA GLY A 14 -0.26 -15.00 -18.02
C GLY A 14 1.21 -14.94 -17.59
N THR A 15 1.53 -14.98 -16.29
CA THR A 15 2.89 -14.62 -15.82
C THR A 15 3.87 -15.76 -15.60
N ARG A 16 3.44 -17.04 -15.49
CA ARG A 16 4.26 -18.29 -15.56
C ARG A 16 3.42 -19.50 -15.15
N GLY A 17 3.57 -20.65 -15.83
CA GLY A 17 3.02 -21.95 -15.42
C GLY A 17 3.77 -22.61 -14.25
N GLU A 18 4.34 -21.80 -13.35
CA GLU A 18 5.16 -22.23 -12.21
C GLU A 18 4.25 -22.69 -11.05
N SER A 19 4.64 -23.74 -10.33
CA SER A 19 3.86 -24.18 -9.16
C SER A 19 4.03 -23.18 -8.01
N PHE A 20 3.04 -23.12 -7.10
CA PHE A 20 3.17 -22.27 -5.90
C PHE A 20 4.38 -22.61 -5.03
N SER A 21 4.81 -23.88 -5.03
CA SER A 21 6.01 -24.31 -4.30
C SER A 21 7.28 -23.72 -4.90
N ASP A 22 7.36 -23.70 -6.23
CA ASP A 22 8.50 -23.17 -6.97
C ASP A 22 8.58 -21.65 -6.83
N ALA A 23 7.44 -20.95 -6.95
CA ALA A 23 7.36 -19.51 -6.72
C ALA A 23 7.80 -19.14 -5.29
N ALA A 24 7.36 -19.90 -4.28
CA ALA A 24 7.79 -19.70 -2.89
C ALA A 24 9.30 -19.96 -2.70
N ALA A 25 9.85 -20.99 -3.37
CA ALA A 25 11.27 -21.27 -3.35
C ALA A 25 12.06 -20.10 -3.97
N ARG A 26 11.67 -19.64 -5.16
CA ARG A 26 12.30 -18.51 -5.85
C ARG A 26 12.26 -17.23 -5.01
N LEU A 27 11.10 -16.87 -4.47
CA LEU A 27 10.94 -15.70 -3.60
C LEU A 27 11.83 -15.78 -2.35
N SER A 28 12.08 -16.99 -1.82
CA SER A 28 12.92 -17.17 -0.63
C SER A 28 14.39 -16.79 -0.87
N TYR A 29 14.86 -16.79 -2.12
CA TYR A 29 16.19 -16.35 -2.52
C TYR A 29 16.26 -14.90 -3.00
N ASP A 30 15.12 -14.21 -3.13
CA ASP A 30 15.04 -12.77 -3.36
C ASP A 30 14.18 -12.07 -2.29
N PRO A 31 14.65 -12.04 -1.02
CA PRO A 31 13.87 -11.55 0.11
C PRO A 31 13.52 -10.06 0.01
N LYS A 32 14.20 -9.27 -0.83
CA LYS A 32 13.92 -7.84 -1.01
C LYS A 32 12.51 -7.58 -1.54
N THR A 33 11.97 -8.53 -2.31
CA THR A 33 10.59 -8.49 -2.83
C THR A 33 9.53 -8.72 -1.75
N LEU A 34 9.92 -9.17 -0.56
CA LEU A 34 9.03 -9.53 0.55
C LEU A 34 9.07 -8.52 1.71
N ILE A 35 9.67 -7.35 1.52
CA ILE A 35 9.89 -6.33 2.56
C ILE A 35 8.59 -5.74 3.16
N ASN A 36 7.47 -5.89 2.45
CA ASN A 36 6.15 -5.45 2.88
C ASN A 36 5.36 -6.52 3.64
N LEU A 37 5.83 -7.76 3.70
CA LEU A 37 5.17 -8.85 4.44
C LEU A 37 5.62 -8.84 5.89
N LEU A 38 4.69 -8.54 6.79
CA LEU A 38 4.88 -8.62 8.24
C LEU A 38 4.51 -10.02 8.73
N VAL A 39 5.31 -10.54 9.65
CA VAL A 39 5.17 -11.89 10.19
C VAL A 39 4.52 -11.85 11.57
N ASP A 40 3.52 -12.71 11.75
CA ASP A 40 2.99 -13.09 13.06
C ASP A 40 3.01 -14.62 13.17
N ASP A 41 4.06 -15.14 13.80
CA ASP A 41 4.26 -16.58 13.98
C ASP A 41 3.23 -17.19 14.96
N LYS A 42 2.72 -16.39 15.91
CA LYS A 42 1.78 -16.86 16.94
C LYS A 42 0.45 -17.27 16.30
N ASN A 43 -0.05 -16.44 15.39
CA ASN A 43 -1.30 -16.71 14.68
C ASN A 43 -1.09 -17.30 13.28
N ARG A 44 0.17 -17.55 12.88
CA ARG A 44 0.57 -18.05 11.56
C ARG A 44 0.02 -17.17 10.42
N VAL A 45 0.24 -15.87 10.54
CA VAL A 45 -0.29 -14.86 9.61
C VAL A 45 0.85 -14.09 8.94
N LEU A 46 0.66 -13.79 7.66
CA LEU A 46 1.46 -12.84 6.90
C LEU A 46 0.55 -11.71 6.40
N TYR A 47 0.89 -10.47 6.77
CA TYR A 47 0.18 -9.28 6.31
C TYR A 47 1.06 -8.46 5.38
N CYS A 48 0.68 -8.32 4.11
CA CYS A 48 1.36 -7.39 3.20
C CYS A 48 0.82 -5.97 3.40
N TYR A 49 1.63 -5.10 4.00
CA TYR A 49 1.19 -3.72 4.25
C TYR A 49 1.36 -2.84 3.02
N VAL A 50 0.28 -2.12 2.66
CA VAL A 50 0.28 -1.15 1.56
C VAL A 50 -0.03 0.24 2.11
N PRO A 51 0.86 1.23 1.94
CA PRO A 51 0.56 2.59 2.38
C PRO A 51 -0.71 3.16 1.74
N LYS A 52 -1.43 3.97 2.53
CA LYS A 52 -2.69 4.65 2.16
C LYS A 52 -3.90 3.72 1.98
N VAL A 53 -3.76 2.48 2.45
CA VAL A 53 -4.82 1.46 2.50
C VAL A 53 -5.04 1.00 3.95
N ALA A 54 -5.28 1.95 4.86
CA ALA A 54 -5.46 1.71 6.30
C ALA A 54 -4.33 0.95 7.02
N CYS A 55 -3.11 0.92 6.45
CA CYS A 55 -2.03 0.07 6.97
C CYS A 55 -1.60 0.41 8.41
N THR A 56 -1.75 1.65 8.87
CA THR A 56 -1.50 2.02 10.27
C THR A 56 -2.41 1.26 11.23
N ASN A 57 -3.71 1.15 10.91
CA ASN A 57 -4.67 0.43 11.75
C ASN A 57 -4.42 -1.08 11.72
N TRP A 58 -4.13 -1.65 10.54
CA TRP A 58 -3.73 -3.06 10.46
C TRP A 58 -2.45 -3.36 11.24
N LYS A 59 -1.45 -2.47 11.22
CA LYS A 59 -0.25 -2.63 12.04
C LYS A 59 -0.57 -2.60 13.54
N ARG A 60 -1.48 -1.74 14.00
CA ARG A 60 -1.95 -1.74 15.40
C ARG A 60 -2.61 -3.07 15.77
N VAL A 61 -3.49 -3.58 14.90
CA VAL A 61 -4.12 -4.90 15.05
C VAL A 61 -3.07 -6.01 15.13
N MET A 62 -2.08 -6.01 14.23
CA MET A 62 -0.99 -7.01 14.23
C MET A 62 -0.16 -6.99 15.53
N LEU A 63 0.03 -5.84 16.17
CA LEU A 63 0.72 -5.76 17.48
C LEU A 63 -0.07 -6.44 18.58
N ILE A 64 -1.40 -6.32 18.56
CA ILE A 64 -2.26 -7.00 19.54
C ILE A 64 -2.30 -8.50 19.24
N LEU A 65 -2.48 -8.89 17.97
CA LEU A 65 -2.51 -10.30 17.54
C LEU A 65 -1.25 -11.06 17.97
N SER A 66 -0.07 -10.50 17.67
CA SER A 66 1.22 -11.11 18.01
C SER A 66 1.51 -11.14 19.51
N GLY A 67 0.71 -10.45 20.34
CA GLY A 67 0.97 -10.28 21.78
C GLY A 67 2.05 -9.26 22.11
N ALA A 68 2.53 -8.49 21.13
CA ALA A 68 3.45 -7.37 21.35
C ALA A 68 2.79 -6.16 22.04
N SER A 69 1.46 -6.15 22.14
CA SER A 69 0.69 -5.17 22.91
C SER A 69 -0.43 -5.84 23.68
N ASN A 70 -0.63 -5.43 24.93
CA ASN A 70 -1.73 -5.87 25.79
C ASN A 70 -3.02 -5.03 25.62
N GLN A 71 -3.02 -4.09 24.65
CA GLN A 71 -4.20 -3.28 24.36
C GLN A 71 -5.28 -4.13 23.69
N THR A 72 -6.54 -3.82 23.97
CA THR A 72 -7.69 -4.45 23.29
C THR A 72 -8.24 -3.56 22.18
N ASP A 73 -8.17 -2.23 22.34
CA ASP A 73 -8.49 -1.26 21.28
C ASP A 73 -7.22 -0.85 20.52
N PRO A 74 -7.10 -1.15 19.22
CA PRO A 74 -5.95 -0.74 18.42
C PRO A 74 -5.75 0.78 18.34
N LYS A 75 -6.79 1.62 18.53
CA LYS A 75 -6.66 3.09 18.50
C LYS A 75 -5.82 3.63 19.68
N LEU A 76 -5.72 2.90 20.79
CA LEU A 76 -4.89 3.26 21.95
C LEU A 76 -3.39 3.15 21.66
N ILE A 77 -2.99 2.42 20.61
CA ILE A 77 -1.60 2.35 20.17
C ILE A 77 -1.29 3.59 19.32
N PRO A 78 -0.29 4.43 19.67
CA PRO A 78 0.03 5.64 18.89
C PRO A 78 0.35 5.33 17.42
N ALA A 79 -0.16 6.14 16.49
CA ALA A 79 0.00 5.89 15.05
C ALA A 79 1.47 5.86 14.60
N ASP A 80 2.31 6.74 15.16
CA ASP A 80 3.72 6.80 14.78
C ASP A 80 4.55 5.63 15.32
N SER A 81 4.11 4.99 16.42
CA SER A 81 4.87 3.89 17.03
C SER A 81 4.92 2.68 16.09
N VAL A 82 3.81 2.40 15.39
CA VAL A 82 3.72 1.24 14.48
C VAL A 82 4.52 1.40 13.19
N HIS A 83 5.13 2.57 12.97
CA HIS A 83 5.99 2.86 11.82
C HIS A 83 7.48 2.84 12.17
N ARG A 84 7.85 2.64 13.44
CA ARG A 84 9.24 2.57 13.87
C ARG A 84 9.92 1.28 13.38
N LYS A 85 11.25 1.35 13.23
CA LYS A 85 12.07 0.17 12.87
C LYS A 85 11.97 -0.89 13.96
N HIS A 86 12.09 -2.16 13.56
CA HIS A 86 12.12 -3.33 14.45
C HIS A 86 10.85 -3.58 15.29
N VAL A 87 9.75 -2.88 15.00
CA VAL A 87 8.45 -3.14 15.65
C VAL A 87 7.79 -4.42 15.13
N PHE A 88 8.05 -4.77 13.87
CA PHE A 88 7.56 -6.00 13.25
C PHE A 88 8.73 -6.78 12.68
N ILE A 89 8.62 -8.11 12.76
CA ILE A 89 9.44 -9.01 11.96
C ILE A 89 8.95 -8.91 10.52
N LYS A 90 9.85 -8.56 9.59
CA LYS A 90 9.56 -8.64 8.16
C LYS A 90 9.98 -9.99 7.63
N LEU A 91 9.20 -10.53 6.69
CA LEU A 91 9.53 -11.80 6.06
C LEU A 91 10.90 -11.75 5.37
N SER A 92 11.25 -10.59 4.80
CA SER A 92 12.56 -10.31 4.19
C SER A 92 13.76 -10.46 5.12
N ASP A 93 13.54 -10.42 6.44
CA ASP A 93 14.61 -10.45 7.44
C ASP A 93 14.95 -11.90 7.88
N LEU A 94 14.21 -12.89 7.38
CA LEU A 94 14.34 -14.30 7.75
C LEU A 94 15.23 -15.10 6.77
N LYS A 95 15.66 -16.29 7.19
CA LYS A 95 16.43 -17.20 6.32
C LYS A 95 15.53 -17.78 5.21
N PRO A 96 16.07 -18.16 4.04
CA PRO A 96 15.28 -18.69 2.93
C PRO A 96 14.32 -19.83 3.31
N SER A 97 14.77 -20.82 4.09
CA SER A 97 13.91 -21.92 4.54
C SER A 97 12.74 -21.46 5.43
N GLN A 98 12.97 -20.44 6.26
CA GLN A 98 11.94 -19.83 7.12
C GLN A 98 10.94 -19.02 6.30
N ILE A 99 11.40 -18.33 5.25
CA ILE A 99 10.56 -17.61 4.29
C ILE A 99 9.65 -18.59 3.56
N GLN A 100 10.25 -19.62 2.94
CA GLN A 100 9.53 -20.61 2.15
C GLN A 100 8.47 -21.32 3.00
N HIS A 101 8.83 -21.76 4.22
CA HIS A 101 7.88 -22.38 5.13
C HIS A 101 6.65 -21.50 5.40
N ARG A 102 6.84 -20.21 5.68
CA ARG A 102 5.74 -19.28 5.97
C ARG A 102 4.91 -18.96 4.72
N LEU A 103 5.57 -18.74 3.58
CA LEU A 103 4.87 -18.56 2.30
C LEU A 103 3.96 -19.74 1.97
N LEU A 104 4.35 -20.97 2.32
CA LEU A 104 3.55 -22.17 2.06
C LEU A 104 2.47 -22.45 3.11
N THR A 105 2.69 -22.09 4.38
CA THR A 105 1.89 -22.63 5.49
C THR A 105 1.13 -21.60 6.33
N TYR A 106 1.33 -20.30 6.13
CA TYR A 106 0.69 -19.23 6.91
C TYR A 106 -0.51 -18.67 6.16
N THR A 107 -1.50 -18.13 6.85
CA THR A 107 -2.58 -17.37 6.19
C THR A 107 -2.03 -16.02 5.73
N LYS A 108 -2.23 -15.66 4.46
CA LYS A 108 -1.72 -14.42 3.85
C LYS A 108 -2.85 -13.48 3.49
N PHE A 109 -2.75 -12.21 3.89
CA PHE A 109 -3.71 -11.20 3.42
C PHE A 109 -3.06 -9.86 3.07
N LEU A 110 -3.75 -9.11 2.20
CA LEU A 110 -3.42 -7.73 1.87
C LEU A 110 -4.69 -6.91 1.71
N PHE A 111 -4.54 -5.60 1.75
CA PHE A 111 -5.60 -4.66 1.38
C PHE A 111 -5.15 -3.80 0.20
N VAL A 112 -6.06 -3.57 -0.73
CA VAL A 112 -5.89 -2.68 -1.88
C VAL A 112 -6.87 -1.52 -1.84
N ARG A 113 -6.64 -0.52 -2.68
CA ARG A 113 -7.51 0.64 -2.87
C ARG A 113 -7.45 1.07 -4.32
N HIS A 114 -8.50 1.72 -4.82
CA HIS A 114 -8.49 2.31 -6.16
C HIS A 114 -7.16 3.07 -6.44
N PRO A 115 -6.40 2.72 -7.50
CA PRO A 115 -5.03 3.20 -7.68
C PRO A 115 -4.89 4.72 -7.67
N VAL A 116 -5.76 5.45 -8.39
CA VAL A 116 -5.75 6.92 -8.44
C VAL A 116 -6.05 7.52 -7.06
N GLU A 117 -7.03 7.00 -6.33
CA GLU A 117 -7.37 7.50 -5.00
C GLU A 117 -6.23 7.27 -4.01
N ARG A 118 -5.53 6.13 -4.12
CA ARG A 118 -4.34 5.83 -3.31
C ARG A 118 -3.22 6.83 -3.57
N VAL A 119 -2.96 7.18 -4.84
CA VAL A 119 -1.96 8.18 -5.23
C VAL A 119 -2.32 9.58 -4.71
N ILE A 120 -3.58 9.98 -4.83
CA ILE A 120 -4.05 11.26 -4.28
C ILE A 120 -3.91 11.25 -2.76
N SER A 121 -4.30 10.17 -2.08
CA SER A 121 -4.12 10.03 -0.63
C SER A 121 -2.64 10.18 -0.23
N ALA A 122 -1.72 9.63 -1.02
CA ALA A 122 -0.28 9.80 -0.82
C ALA A 122 0.14 11.27 -1.02
N PHE A 123 -0.29 11.91 -2.10
CA PHE A 123 0.01 13.31 -2.39
C PHE A 123 -0.45 14.23 -1.26
N ARG A 124 -1.73 14.13 -0.88
CA ARG A 124 -2.32 14.95 0.20
C ARG A 124 -1.58 14.73 1.53
N ASN A 125 -1.27 13.48 1.86
CA ASN A 125 -0.54 13.16 3.09
C ASN A 125 0.90 13.71 3.10
N LYS A 126 1.59 13.71 1.96
CA LYS A 126 3.02 14.04 1.89
C LYS A 126 3.32 15.50 1.53
N PHE A 127 2.45 16.15 0.76
CA PHE A 127 2.72 17.48 0.20
C PHE A 127 1.72 18.56 0.61
N GLU A 128 0.48 18.21 0.96
CA GLU A 128 -0.51 19.21 1.38
C GLU A 128 -0.59 19.36 2.89
N MET A 129 -0.70 18.23 3.59
CA MET A 129 -0.81 18.21 5.04
C MET A 129 0.50 18.62 5.72
N ASN A 130 0.39 19.12 6.95
CA ASN A 130 1.51 19.59 7.76
C ASN A 130 1.83 18.64 8.92
N TYR A 131 1.93 17.34 8.63
CA TYR A 131 2.45 16.38 9.60
C TYR A 131 3.98 16.49 9.68
N THR A 132 4.56 16.06 10.80
CA THR A 132 6.02 15.98 10.98
C THR A 132 6.68 15.19 9.84
N SER A 133 6.05 14.09 9.41
CA SER A 133 6.56 13.32 8.27
C SER A 133 6.47 14.06 6.94
N SER A 134 5.49 14.96 6.74
CA SER A 134 5.30 15.71 5.49
C SER A 134 6.48 16.65 5.22
N ALA A 135 7.06 17.27 6.25
CA ALA A 135 8.23 18.16 6.10
C ALA A 135 9.42 17.47 5.40
N TYR A 136 9.68 16.21 5.75
CA TYR A 136 10.72 15.42 5.07
C TYR A 136 10.41 15.24 3.58
N PHE A 137 9.17 14.85 3.22
CA PHE A 137 8.80 14.60 1.83
C PHE A 137 8.79 15.89 0.99
N LYS A 138 8.27 16.99 1.55
CA LYS A 138 8.29 18.32 0.92
C LYS A 138 9.71 18.75 0.60
N LYS A 139 10.64 18.66 1.56
CA LYS A 139 12.05 19.00 1.33
C LYS A 139 12.75 18.04 0.35
N ARG A 140 12.53 16.73 0.50
CA ARG A 140 13.23 15.69 -0.28
C ARG A 140 12.76 15.60 -1.73
N PHE A 141 11.45 15.69 -1.96
CA PHE A 141 10.81 15.51 -3.25
C PHE A 141 10.21 16.82 -3.76
N GLY A 142 9.45 17.53 -2.93
CA GLY A 142 8.68 18.70 -3.35
C GLY A 142 9.51 19.81 -3.98
N VAL A 143 10.68 20.12 -3.40
CA VAL A 143 11.62 21.09 -4.00
C VAL A 143 12.04 20.67 -5.40
N LYS A 144 12.38 19.39 -5.61
CA LYS A 144 12.82 18.87 -6.91
C LYS A 144 11.69 18.85 -7.94
N ILE A 145 10.50 18.47 -7.50
CA ILE A 145 9.29 18.44 -8.32
C ILE A 145 9.00 19.86 -8.83
N MET A 146 8.90 20.84 -7.93
CA MET A 146 8.59 22.22 -8.34
C MET A 146 9.68 22.81 -9.23
N LYS A 147 10.97 22.61 -8.91
CA LYS A 147 12.07 23.09 -9.75
C LYS A 147 12.03 22.56 -11.19
N LYS A 148 11.52 21.34 -11.40
CA LYS A 148 11.47 20.72 -12.72
C LYS A 148 10.19 21.04 -13.49
N TYR A 149 9.04 21.09 -12.82
CA TYR A 149 7.74 21.11 -13.49
C TYR A 149 6.96 22.43 -13.35
N ARG A 150 7.35 23.34 -12.44
CA ARG A 150 6.66 24.62 -12.27
C ARG A 150 7.02 25.57 -13.42
N LYS A 151 5.99 26.00 -14.17
CA LYS A 151 6.14 26.94 -15.28
C LYS A 151 6.01 28.39 -14.80
N GLY A 152 6.70 29.31 -15.48
CA GLY A 152 6.56 30.75 -15.26
C GLY A 152 7.16 31.27 -13.94
N VAL A 153 7.97 30.48 -13.25
CA VAL A 153 8.63 30.84 -11.99
C VAL A 153 10.10 30.45 -12.07
N SER A 154 11.01 31.31 -11.61
CA SER A 154 12.44 30.98 -11.59
C SER A 154 12.73 29.87 -10.55
N PRO A 155 13.64 28.92 -10.83
CA PRO A 155 14.00 27.86 -9.89
C PRO A 155 14.50 28.35 -8.52
N GLU A 156 15.06 29.56 -8.46
CA GLU A 156 15.57 30.23 -7.27
C GLU A 156 14.43 30.72 -6.36
N SER A 157 13.25 30.98 -6.94
CA SER A 157 12.05 31.42 -6.22
C SER A 157 11.29 30.27 -5.55
N ILE A 158 11.67 29.02 -5.80
CA ILE A 158 11.03 27.84 -5.20
C ILE A 158 11.36 27.77 -3.71
N PRO A 159 10.36 27.65 -2.81
CA PRO A 159 10.60 27.56 -1.37
C PRO A 159 11.51 26.38 -1.04
N SER A 160 12.57 26.63 -0.26
CA SER A 160 13.50 25.59 0.22
C SER A 160 12.83 24.55 1.12
N SER A 161 11.67 24.90 1.70
CA SER A 161 10.80 23.99 2.45
C SER A 161 10.11 22.95 1.57
N GLY A 162 9.98 23.22 0.26
CA GLY A 162 9.22 22.38 -0.67
C GLY A 162 7.71 22.46 -0.47
N ASN A 163 7.20 23.48 0.22
CA ASN A 163 5.77 23.72 0.37
C ASN A 163 5.13 24.17 -0.95
N GLY A 164 3.89 23.76 -1.16
CA GLY A 164 3.06 24.24 -2.27
C GLY A 164 3.23 23.48 -3.57
N VAL A 165 3.69 22.22 -3.55
CA VAL A 165 3.65 21.34 -4.73
C VAL A 165 2.21 21.20 -5.20
N HIS A 166 1.96 21.32 -6.50
CA HIS A 166 0.63 21.08 -7.10
C HIS A 166 0.51 19.64 -7.59
N PHE A 167 -0.72 19.09 -7.57
CA PHE A 167 -0.94 17.70 -7.97
C PHE A 167 -0.51 17.39 -9.42
N PRO A 168 -0.77 18.25 -10.43
CA PRO A 168 -0.26 18.02 -11.77
C PRO A 168 1.27 17.95 -11.85
N GLU A 169 2.00 18.70 -11.01
CA GLU A 169 3.47 18.64 -10.94
C GLU A 169 3.95 17.30 -10.36
N PHE A 170 3.23 16.80 -9.34
CA PHE A 170 3.49 15.48 -8.77
C PHE A 170 3.19 14.36 -9.77
N VAL A 171 2.13 14.47 -10.57
CA VAL A 171 1.83 13.48 -11.63
C VAL A 171 2.90 13.50 -12.71
N SER A 172 3.36 14.67 -13.17
CA SER A 172 4.50 14.75 -14.10
C SER A 172 5.77 14.14 -13.52
N TYR A 173 6.00 14.29 -12.20
CA TYR A 173 7.08 13.59 -11.52
C TYR A 173 6.94 12.06 -11.60
N LEU A 174 5.74 11.51 -11.40
CA LEU A 174 5.51 10.06 -11.51
C LEU A 174 5.72 9.57 -12.94
N ILE A 175 5.25 10.31 -13.95
CA ILE A 175 5.42 9.98 -15.38
C ILE A 175 6.89 9.88 -15.77
N ASP A 176 7.72 10.83 -15.31
CA ASP A 176 9.14 10.88 -15.63
C ASP A 176 10.01 9.94 -14.77
N THR A 177 9.44 9.31 -13.74
CA THR A 177 10.19 8.46 -12.80
C THR A 177 9.95 6.99 -13.14
N LYS A 178 11.03 6.19 -13.19
CA LYS A 178 10.90 4.74 -13.38
C LYS A 178 10.19 4.10 -12.19
N LYS A 179 9.28 3.14 -12.44
CA LYS A 179 8.44 2.52 -11.39
C LYS A 179 9.27 1.91 -10.24
N GLU A 180 10.44 1.37 -10.55
CA GLU A 180 11.37 0.74 -9.58
C GLU A 180 11.98 1.78 -8.61
N GLN A 181 11.94 3.07 -8.95
CA GLN A 181 12.43 4.17 -8.14
C GLN A 181 11.32 4.83 -7.30
N PHE A 182 10.08 4.34 -7.39
CA PHE A 182 8.97 4.89 -6.62
C PHE A 182 9.17 4.69 -5.12
N ASN A 183 8.78 5.69 -4.34
CA ASN A 183 8.65 5.52 -2.90
C ASN A 183 7.44 4.61 -2.60
N GLU A 184 7.51 3.81 -1.53
CA GLU A 184 6.43 2.89 -1.13
C GLU A 184 5.03 3.53 -1.04
N HIS A 185 4.96 4.84 -0.78
CA HIS A 185 3.70 5.56 -0.68
C HIS A 185 2.95 5.71 -2.02
N TRP A 186 3.66 5.65 -3.14
CA TRP A 186 3.08 5.73 -4.50
C TRP A 186 3.57 4.62 -5.43
N ALA A 187 4.35 3.66 -4.93
CA ALA A 187 4.68 2.42 -5.64
C ALA A 187 3.42 1.60 -5.97
N LEU A 188 3.44 0.76 -6.99
CA LEU A 188 2.29 -0.08 -7.34
C LEU A 188 2.05 -1.13 -6.24
N VAL A 189 0.80 -1.47 -5.96
CA VAL A 189 0.49 -2.55 -5.01
C VAL A 189 1.05 -3.88 -5.51
N SER A 190 0.93 -4.13 -6.82
CA SER A 190 1.50 -5.30 -7.49
C SER A 190 2.99 -5.44 -7.23
N SER A 191 3.75 -4.34 -7.24
CA SER A 191 5.19 -4.33 -6.95
C SER A 191 5.53 -4.50 -5.46
N LEU A 192 4.68 -3.99 -4.56
CA LEU A 192 4.92 -4.06 -3.12
C LEU A 192 4.60 -5.45 -2.55
N CYS A 193 3.56 -6.10 -3.07
CA CYS A 193 3.00 -7.31 -2.51
C CYS A 193 3.13 -8.54 -3.41
N ASN A 194 3.56 -8.38 -4.66
CA ASN A 194 3.80 -9.46 -5.63
C ASN A 194 2.65 -10.50 -5.68
N PRO A 195 1.39 -10.09 -5.88
CA PRO A 195 0.22 -10.99 -5.80
C PRO A 195 0.19 -12.10 -6.85
N CYS A 196 1.00 -11.99 -7.91
CA CYS A 196 1.18 -13.05 -8.89
C CYS A 196 2.15 -14.16 -8.42
N ASP A 197 3.08 -13.84 -7.52
CA ASP A 197 4.03 -14.82 -6.95
C ASP A 197 3.63 -15.26 -5.53
N VAL A 198 2.99 -14.38 -4.76
CA VAL A 198 2.52 -14.65 -3.40
C VAL A 198 1.03 -14.99 -3.44
N LYS A 199 0.71 -16.23 -3.08
CA LYS A 199 -0.68 -16.70 -3.01
C LYS A 199 -1.39 -16.15 -1.77
N TYR A 200 -2.09 -15.03 -1.91
CA TYR A 200 -2.91 -14.47 -0.83
C TYR A 200 -4.20 -15.26 -0.63
N ASP A 201 -4.54 -15.52 0.64
CA ASP A 201 -5.79 -16.16 1.02
C ASP A 201 -6.94 -15.15 1.03
N TYR A 202 -6.65 -13.92 1.46
CA TYR A 202 -7.61 -12.83 1.55
C TYR A 202 -7.10 -11.54 0.93
N ILE A 203 -7.95 -10.91 0.11
CA ILE A 203 -7.67 -9.63 -0.54
C ILE A 203 -8.82 -8.68 -0.21
N GLY A 204 -8.57 -7.79 0.75
CA GLY A 204 -9.51 -6.76 1.16
C GLY A 204 -9.43 -5.53 0.25
N LYS A 205 -10.52 -4.80 0.15
CA LYS A 205 -10.60 -3.49 -0.53
C LYS A 205 -10.84 -2.41 0.52
N TYR A 206 -10.27 -1.22 0.32
CA TYR A 206 -10.43 -0.10 1.24
C TYR A 206 -11.89 0.39 1.27
N GLU A 207 -12.56 0.26 0.14
CA GLU A 207 -13.95 0.58 -0.11
C GLU A 207 -14.90 -0.30 0.72
N THR A 208 -14.48 -1.55 1.03
CA THR A 208 -15.22 -2.50 1.89
C THR A 208 -14.46 -2.84 3.17
N LEU A 209 -13.63 -1.91 3.66
CA LEU A 209 -12.66 -2.15 4.75
C LEU A 209 -13.31 -2.68 6.04
N ALA A 210 -14.50 -2.20 6.40
CA ALA A 210 -15.17 -2.62 7.63
C ALA A 210 -15.54 -4.11 7.58
N ASP A 211 -16.29 -4.52 6.56
CA ASP A 211 -16.72 -5.90 6.38
C ASP A 211 -15.53 -6.83 6.13
N ASP A 212 -14.58 -6.38 5.31
CA ASP A 212 -13.42 -7.18 4.95
C ASP A 212 -12.51 -7.43 6.15
N SER A 213 -12.27 -6.41 6.97
CA SER A 213 -11.42 -6.54 8.16
C SER A 213 -12.06 -7.42 9.22
N LYS A 214 -13.37 -7.28 9.44
CA LYS A 214 -14.14 -8.16 10.32
C LYS A 214 -14.03 -9.61 9.87
N TYR A 215 -14.32 -9.89 8.60
CA TYR A 215 -14.25 -11.23 8.04
C TYR A 215 -12.85 -11.83 8.18
N ILE A 216 -11.78 -11.09 7.84
CA ILE A 216 -10.41 -11.61 7.96
C ILE A 216 -10.05 -11.93 9.41
N LEU A 217 -10.41 -11.07 10.36
CA LEU A 217 -10.16 -11.31 11.78
C LEU A 217 -10.85 -12.59 12.28
N GLU A 218 -12.09 -12.82 11.88
CA GLU A 218 -12.82 -14.06 12.17
C GLU A 218 -12.11 -15.29 11.56
N GLN A 219 -11.67 -15.20 10.30
CA GLN A 219 -11.02 -16.32 9.61
C GLN A 219 -9.64 -16.68 10.15
N ILE A 220 -8.89 -15.72 10.68
CA ILE A 220 -7.58 -15.99 11.31
C ILE A 220 -7.70 -16.40 12.78
N GLY A 221 -8.93 -16.53 13.30
CA GLY A 221 -9.17 -16.90 14.70
C GLY A 221 -8.75 -15.82 15.70
N ALA A 222 -8.86 -14.54 15.33
CA ALA A 222 -8.57 -13.45 16.25
C ALA A 222 -9.51 -13.51 17.48
N PRO A 223 -9.04 -13.08 18.67
CA PRO A 223 -9.89 -13.02 19.86
C PRO A 223 -11.18 -12.21 19.59
N PRO A 224 -12.35 -12.63 20.09
CA PRO A 224 -13.61 -11.92 19.85
C PRO A 224 -13.62 -10.46 20.33
N SER A 225 -12.73 -10.11 21.26
CA SER A 225 -12.56 -8.74 21.77
C SER A 225 -11.70 -7.85 20.88
N LEU A 226 -10.97 -8.42 19.91
CA LEU A 226 -10.14 -7.67 18.97
C LEU A 226 -10.93 -7.34 17.71
N HIS A 227 -11.13 -6.05 17.48
CA HIS A 227 -11.80 -5.54 16.28
C HIS A 227 -10.89 -4.59 15.51
N PHE A 228 -11.13 -4.51 14.20
CA PHE A 228 -10.54 -3.45 13.42
C PHE A 228 -11.12 -2.09 13.86
N PRO A 229 -10.31 -1.02 13.95
CA PRO A 229 -10.81 0.29 14.32
C PRO A 229 -11.94 0.75 13.41
N GLU A 230 -12.95 1.39 14.00
CA GLU A 230 -14.07 1.98 13.26
C GLU A 230 -13.61 2.74 12.01
N VAL A 231 -14.21 2.37 10.88
CA VAL A 231 -13.86 2.91 9.56
C VAL A 231 -14.58 4.23 9.36
N VAL A 232 -13.80 5.31 9.39
CA VAL A 232 -14.29 6.66 9.08
C VAL A 232 -14.21 6.88 7.56
N PRO A 233 -15.23 7.50 6.92
CA PRO A 233 -15.18 7.81 5.50
C PRO A 233 -13.92 8.58 5.13
N SER A 234 -13.30 8.20 4.01
CA SER A 234 -12.06 8.85 3.61
C SER A 234 -12.32 10.26 3.13
N LYS A 235 -11.62 11.23 3.74
CA LYS A 235 -11.58 12.61 3.22
C LYS A 235 -11.02 12.69 1.80
N THR A 236 -10.38 11.62 1.29
CA THR A 236 -9.84 11.57 -0.08
C THR A 236 -10.93 11.22 -1.09
N SER A 237 -11.84 10.31 -0.78
CA SER A 237 -12.92 9.88 -1.68
C SER A 237 -13.74 11.07 -2.18
N ALA A 238 -14.03 12.02 -1.28
CA ALA A 238 -14.79 13.24 -1.58
C ALA A 238 -14.11 14.21 -2.57
N VAL A 239 -12.81 14.04 -2.87
CA VAL A 239 -12.06 14.98 -3.73
C VAL A 239 -11.42 14.32 -4.94
N VAL A 240 -11.53 12.99 -5.10
CA VAL A 240 -10.82 12.24 -6.15
C VAL A 240 -11.05 12.82 -7.54
N GLU A 241 -12.30 13.07 -7.90
CA GLU A 241 -12.67 13.62 -9.20
C GLU A 241 -12.06 15.00 -9.44
N SER A 242 -12.04 15.88 -8.42
CA SER A 242 -11.45 17.22 -8.54
C SER A 242 -9.95 17.15 -8.82
N TYR A 243 -9.21 16.27 -8.13
CA TYR A 243 -7.78 16.08 -8.40
C TYR A 243 -7.56 15.48 -9.79
N PHE A 244 -8.33 14.47 -10.18
CA PHE A 244 -8.17 13.83 -11.47
C PHE A 244 -8.50 14.79 -12.64
N ASN A 245 -9.54 15.61 -12.48
CA ASN A 245 -9.94 16.62 -13.47
C ASN A 245 -8.99 17.83 -13.52
N SER A 246 -8.14 18.04 -12.51
CA SER A 246 -7.08 19.06 -12.56
C SER A 246 -5.92 18.70 -13.50
N LEU A 247 -5.85 17.44 -13.94
CA LEU A 247 -4.82 16.93 -14.86
C LEU A 247 -5.22 17.18 -16.32
N THR A 248 -4.22 17.32 -17.20
CA THR A 248 -4.49 17.27 -18.65
C THR A 248 -4.94 15.86 -19.07
N ALA A 249 -5.62 15.74 -20.21
CA ALA A 249 -6.04 14.43 -20.74
C ALA A 249 -4.85 13.47 -20.91
N GLN A 250 -3.68 13.99 -21.34
CA GLN A 250 -2.45 13.21 -21.44
C GLN A 250 -1.97 12.73 -20.07
N GLN A 251 -1.94 13.60 -19.07
CA GLN A 251 -1.56 13.23 -17.69
C GLN A 251 -2.52 12.20 -17.09
N GLN A 252 -3.82 12.29 -17.35
CA GLN A 252 -4.80 11.29 -16.91
C GLN A 252 -4.50 9.92 -17.54
N SER A 253 -4.29 9.89 -18.85
CA SER A 253 -3.96 8.66 -19.59
C SER A 253 -2.66 8.03 -19.09
N ASP A 254 -1.59 8.83 -18.95
CA ASP A 254 -0.30 8.34 -18.50
C ASP A 254 -0.32 7.88 -17.05
N LEU A 255 -1.05 8.59 -16.17
CA LEU A 255 -1.24 8.16 -14.79
C LEU A 255 -1.95 6.79 -14.73
N VAL A 256 -3.03 6.60 -15.49
CA VAL A 256 -3.72 5.29 -15.57
C VAL A 256 -2.77 4.21 -16.08
N LYS A 257 -1.96 4.52 -17.10
CA LYS A 257 -0.97 3.59 -17.66
C LYS A 257 0.12 3.20 -16.66
N ILE A 258 0.60 4.12 -15.82
CA ILE A 258 1.57 3.81 -14.76
C ILE A 258 1.04 2.73 -13.83
N TYR A 259 -0.23 2.81 -13.44
CA TYR A 259 -0.88 1.90 -12.49
C TYR A 259 -1.73 0.80 -13.14
N GLN A 260 -1.55 0.55 -14.44
CA GLN A 260 -2.36 -0.41 -15.21
C GLN A 260 -2.41 -1.80 -14.56
N ASP A 261 -1.27 -2.30 -14.06
CA ASP A 261 -1.22 -3.61 -13.42
C ASP A 261 -2.10 -3.66 -12.16
N ASP A 262 -2.11 -2.60 -11.35
CA ASP A 262 -2.98 -2.53 -10.17
C ASP A 262 -4.47 -2.48 -10.57
N PHE A 263 -4.81 -1.80 -11.66
CA PHE A 263 -6.18 -1.78 -12.18
C PHE A 263 -6.62 -3.18 -12.62
N GLN A 264 -5.79 -3.86 -13.40
CA GLN A 264 -6.10 -5.17 -13.96
C GLN A 264 -6.12 -6.27 -12.90
N ILE A 265 -5.06 -6.35 -12.07
CA ILE A 265 -4.91 -7.42 -11.08
C ILE A 265 -6.02 -7.34 -10.02
N PHE A 266 -6.37 -6.13 -9.56
CA PHE A 266 -7.32 -5.96 -8.46
C PHE A 266 -8.74 -5.61 -8.90
N ASP A 267 -9.03 -5.75 -10.20
CA ASP A 267 -10.34 -5.50 -10.79
C ASP A 267 -10.90 -4.12 -10.38
N TYR A 268 -10.15 -3.08 -10.74
CA TYR A 268 -10.58 -1.69 -10.63
C TYR A 268 -10.82 -1.12 -12.01
N HIS A 269 -11.89 -0.35 -12.13
CA HIS A 269 -12.17 0.44 -13.32
C HIS A 269 -11.70 1.88 -13.12
N PHE A 270 -10.96 2.43 -14.10
CA PHE A 270 -10.28 3.73 -13.97
C PHE A 270 -11.19 4.95 -13.71
N ARG A 271 -12.51 4.82 -13.91
CA ARG A 271 -13.51 5.87 -13.63
C ARG A 271 -14.46 5.56 -12.47
N ASN A 272 -14.36 4.38 -11.85
CA ASN A 272 -15.27 4.01 -10.77
C ASN A 272 -14.60 4.33 -9.44
N PHE A 273 -14.73 5.59 -9.01
CA PHE A 273 -14.16 6.12 -7.77
C PHE A 273 -15.06 5.94 -6.53
N ILE A 274 -16.08 5.08 -6.62
CA ILE A 274 -17.09 4.81 -5.58
C ILE A 274 -16.88 3.40 -5.03
#